data_AF-A0A523R338-F1
#
_entry.id   AF-A0A523R338-F1
#
_cell.length_a   1.000
_cell.length_b   1.000
_cell.length_c   1.000
_cell.angle_alpha   90.00
_cell.angle_beta   90.00
_cell.angle_gamma   90.00
#
_symmetry.space_group_name_H-M   'P 1'
#
loop_
_entity.id
_entity.type
_entity.pdbx_description
1 polymer ?
#
loop_
_entity_poly.entity_id
_entity_poly.type
_entity_poly.pdbx_seq_one_letter_code
_entity_poly.pdbx_strand_id
1 'polypeptide(L)'
;MTELTDLIPEFDQIKDKNLRQKTITVWREALDIGGWSLEDLSEMPYTLLVENVDITFPEHVSVVCRLCIAMEDVLQKAYGDRYCIDRDTLIAGALLADVGKLIEFHKEGSDYKWASMYQYLRHPFTVVGLCFKHEIP
;
A
#
# COMPACT_ATOMS: atom_id res chain seq x y z
N MET A 1 3.29 -1.88 21.07
CA MET A 1 4.06 -1.80 19.82
C MET A 1 3.06 -1.45 18.75
N THR A 2 3.36 -0.46 17.92
CA THR A 2 2.52 -0.06 16.79
C THR A 2 2.48 -1.20 15.79
N GLU A 3 1.30 -1.64 15.36
CA GLU A 3 1.15 -2.62 14.29
C GLU A 3 0.72 -1.92 12.99
N LEU A 4 0.95 -2.57 11.86
CA LEU A 4 0.56 -2.02 10.55
C LEU A 4 -0.96 -1.79 10.44
N THR A 5 -1.75 -2.62 11.12
CA THR A 5 -3.22 -2.48 11.22
C THR A 5 -3.65 -1.27 12.05
N ASP A 6 -2.79 -0.74 12.93
CA ASP A 6 -3.08 0.50 13.66
C ASP A 6 -2.94 1.71 12.74
N LEU A 7 -1.96 1.69 11.82
CA LEU A 7 -1.73 2.75 10.82
C LEU A 7 -2.74 2.68 9.67
N ILE A 8 -3.09 1.47 9.22
CA ILE A 8 -3.99 1.23 8.10
C ILE A 8 -5.02 0.16 8.51
N PRO A 9 -6.13 0.55 9.17
CA PRO A 9 -7.13 -0.41 9.65
C PRO A 9 -7.80 -1.23 8.54
N GLU A 10 -7.72 -0.79 7.28
CA GLU A 10 -8.32 -1.45 6.13
C GLU A 10 -7.75 -2.85 5.85
N PHE A 11 -6.58 -3.21 6.38
CA PHE A 11 -6.10 -4.61 6.33
C PHE A 11 -7.14 -5.60 6.90
N ASP A 12 -7.87 -5.23 7.95
CA ASP A 12 -8.90 -6.09 8.58
C ASP A 12 -10.19 -6.20 7.74
N GLN A 13 -10.31 -5.43 6.66
CA GLN A 13 -11.39 -5.56 5.71
C GLN A 13 -11.20 -6.76 4.76
N ILE A 14 -9.96 -7.24 4.57
CA ILE A 14 -9.68 -8.48 3.84
C ILE A 14 -10.14 -9.67 4.68
N LYS A 15 -11.17 -10.40 4.24
CA LYS A 15 -11.77 -11.52 4.99
C LYS A 15 -11.04 -12.84 4.79
N ASP A 16 -10.48 -13.07 3.61
CA ASP A 16 -9.51 -14.14 3.36
C ASP A 16 -8.25 -13.89 4.20
N LYS A 17 -8.09 -14.70 5.25
CA LYS A 17 -6.97 -14.62 6.19
C LYS A 17 -5.63 -14.86 5.51
N ASN A 18 -5.58 -15.73 4.49
CA ASN A 18 -4.36 -16.03 3.76
C ASN A 18 -3.94 -14.82 2.92
N LEU A 19 -4.87 -14.25 2.15
CA LEU A 19 -4.60 -13.04 1.36
C LEU A 19 -4.21 -11.86 2.26
N ARG A 20 -4.92 -11.66 3.37
CA ARG A 20 -4.58 -10.63 4.36
C ARG A 20 -3.16 -10.79 4.89
N GLN A 21 -2.79 -12.02 5.28
CA GLN A 21 -1.45 -12.30 5.79
C GLN A 21 -0.38 -12.04 4.73
N LYS A 22 -0.60 -12.47 3.48
CA LYS A 22 0.31 -12.20 2.35
C LYS A 22 0.47 -10.69 2.10
N THR A 23 -0.63 -9.94 2.14
CA THR A 23 -0.63 -8.48 1.95
C THR A 23 0.22 -7.79 3.03
N ILE A 24 0.06 -8.19 4.30
CA ILE A 24 0.88 -7.69 5.41
C ILE A 24 2.34 -8.10 5.25
N THR A 25 2.61 -9.32 4.80
CA THR A 25 3.98 -9.81 4.56
C THR A 25 4.69 -8.98 3.48
N VAL A 26 4.01 -8.63 2.38
CA VAL A 26 4.57 -7.76 1.34
C VAL A 26 4.94 -6.39 1.91
N TRP A 27 4.07 -5.81 2.75
CA TRP A 27 4.35 -4.55 3.44
C TRP A 27 5.58 -4.65 4.36
N ARG A 28 5.67 -5.70 5.17
CA ARG A 28 6.82 -5.93 6.05
C ARG A 28 8.11 -6.09 5.26
N GLU A 29 8.09 -6.85 4.16
CA GLU A 29 9.26 -6.98 3.31
C GLU A 29 9.66 -5.64 2.65
N ALA A 30 8.70 -4.85 2.19
CA ALA A 30 8.99 -3.53 1.62
C ALA A 30 9.57 -2.55 2.66
N LEU A 31 9.10 -2.60 3.90
CA LEU A 31 9.67 -1.86 5.03
C LEU A 31 11.12 -2.30 5.29
N ASP A 32 11.36 -3.60 5.36
CA ASP A 32 12.70 -4.16 5.59
C ASP A 32 13.69 -3.78 4.49
N ILE A 33 13.26 -3.85 3.21
CA ILE A 33 14.09 -3.44 2.06
C ILE A 33 14.40 -1.94 2.10
N GLY A 34 13.41 -1.12 2.43
CA GLY A 34 13.55 0.33 2.51
C GLY A 34 14.25 0.84 3.78
N GLY A 35 14.44 -0.03 4.78
CA GLY A 35 15.02 0.33 6.08
C GLY A 35 14.09 1.19 6.94
N TRP A 36 12.78 1.01 6.81
CA TRP A 36 11.77 1.82 7.50
C TRP A 36 11.26 1.15 8.77
N SER A 37 11.07 1.93 9.84
CA SER A 37 10.21 1.53 10.95
C SER A 37 8.74 1.91 10.68
N LEU A 38 7.80 1.34 11.44
CA LEU A 38 6.40 1.76 11.36
C LEU A 38 6.22 3.20 11.85
N GLU A 39 7.02 3.62 12.84
CA GLU A 39 7.04 4.98 13.35
C GLU A 39 7.46 5.98 12.26
N ASP A 40 8.44 5.65 11.41
CA ASP A 40 8.86 6.54 10.31
C ASP A 40 7.73 6.80 9.29
N LEU A 41 6.80 5.85 9.12
CA LEU A 41 5.70 6.01 8.18
C LEU A 41 4.70 7.09 8.61
N SER A 42 4.63 7.40 9.91
CA SER A 42 3.74 8.43 10.44
C SER A 42 4.11 9.84 9.98
N GLU A 43 5.33 10.04 9.49
CA GLU A 43 5.84 11.32 8.97
C GLU A 43 6.18 11.26 7.48
N MET A 44 6.24 10.06 6.89
CA MET A 44 6.64 9.90 5.49
C MET A 44 5.59 10.49 4.55
N PRO A 45 5.93 11.46 3.69
CA PRO A 45 4.98 12.02 2.72
C PRO A 45 4.64 10.98 1.65
N TYR A 46 3.43 11.02 1.09
CA TYR A 46 3.03 10.05 0.06
C TYR A 46 3.73 10.24 -1.29
N THR A 47 4.34 11.41 -1.54
CA THR A 47 5.05 11.75 -2.77
C THR A 47 6.16 12.76 -2.53
N LEU A 48 7.26 12.64 -3.28
CA LEU A 48 8.36 13.62 -3.33
C LEU A 48 8.29 14.52 -4.58
N LEU A 49 7.23 14.39 -5.39
CA LEU A 49 7.05 15.16 -6.63
C LEU A 49 6.45 16.55 -6.39
N VAL A 50 5.95 16.82 -5.19
CA VAL A 50 5.30 18.07 -4.81
C VAL A 50 5.93 18.54 -3.50
N GLU A 51 6.14 19.85 -3.38
CA GLU A 51 6.63 20.47 -2.15
C GLU A 51 5.52 20.63 -1.11
N ASN A 52 5.86 20.59 0.18
CA ASN A 52 4.94 20.82 1.31
C ASN A 52 3.72 19.88 1.32
N VAL A 53 3.95 18.59 1.07
CA VAL A 53 2.91 17.57 1.13
C VAL A 53 2.51 17.31 2.59
N ASP A 54 1.27 17.66 2.93
CA ASP A 54 0.66 17.44 4.25
C ASP A 54 -0.21 16.16 4.30
N ILE A 55 0.19 15.16 3.51
CA ILE A 55 -0.50 13.86 3.43
C ILE A 55 0.56 12.78 3.58
N THR A 56 0.42 11.99 4.64
CA THR A 56 1.34 10.88 4.88
C THR A 56 1.05 9.71 3.94
N PHE A 57 2.04 8.85 3.76
CA PHE A 57 1.91 7.68 2.92
C PHE A 57 0.82 6.70 3.40
N PRO A 58 0.73 6.32 4.70
CA PRO A 58 -0.36 5.48 5.19
C PRO A 58 -1.74 6.12 5.00
N GLU A 59 -1.88 7.43 5.21
CA GLU A 59 -3.15 8.14 5.01
C GLU A 59 -3.60 8.06 3.55
N HIS A 60 -2.70 8.30 2.60
CA HIS A 60 -2.99 8.17 1.17
C HIS A 60 -3.45 6.75 0.82
N VAL A 61 -2.73 5.72 1.27
CA VAL A 61 -3.10 4.31 1.04
C VAL A 61 -4.47 3.98 1.64
N SER A 62 -4.73 4.39 2.89
CA SER A 62 -6.03 4.19 3.55
C SER A 62 -7.16 4.88 2.78
N VAL A 63 -6.97 6.13 2.33
CA VAL A 63 -7.97 6.86 1.54
C VAL A 63 -8.25 6.14 0.22
N VAL A 64 -7.21 5.74 -0.52
CA VAL A 64 -7.35 4.99 -1.77
C VAL A 64 -8.13 3.69 -1.55
N CYS A 65 -7.80 2.93 -0.51
CA CYS A 65 -8.51 1.70 -0.18
C CYS A 65 -9.99 1.94 0.13
N ARG A 66 -10.32 2.96 0.93
CA ARG A 66 -11.71 3.34 1.23
C ARG A 66 -12.48 3.79 0.00
N LEU A 67 -11.83 4.50 -0.92
CA LEU A 67 -12.42 4.86 -2.22
C LEU A 67 -12.71 3.61 -3.06
N CYS A 68 -11.79 2.64 -3.14
CA CYS A 68 -12.02 1.38 -3.85
C CYS A 68 -13.22 0.62 -3.29
N ILE A 69 -13.32 0.49 -1.96
CA ILE A 69 -14.45 -0.12 -1.25
C ILE A 69 -15.77 0.59 -1.61
N ALA A 70 -15.80 1.93 -1.51
CA ALA A 70 -17.01 2.70 -1.80
C ALA A 70 -17.43 2.62 -3.27
N MET A 71 -16.47 2.63 -4.20
CA MET A 71 -16.75 2.44 -5.62
C MET A 71 -17.31 1.06 -5.92
N GLU A 72 -16.75 0.01 -5.31
CA GLU A 72 -17.29 -1.35 -5.45
C GLU A 72 -18.73 -1.42 -4.95
N ASP A 73 -19.03 -0.84 -3.79
CA ASP A 73 -20.38 -0.85 -3.23
C ASP A 73 -21.41 -0.21 -4.20
N VAL A 74 -20.99 0.82 -4.95
CA VAL A 74 -21.83 1.44 -5.99
C VAL A 74 -22.01 0.48 -7.17
N LEU A 75 -20.94 -0.16 -7.64
CA LEU A 75 -20.99 -1.12 -8.75
C LEU A 75 -21.88 -2.32 -8.41
N GLN A 76 -21.72 -2.89 -7.21
CA GLN A 76 -22.53 -4.00 -6.72
C GLN A 76 -24.01 -3.63 -6.65
N LYS A 77 -24.35 -2.44 -6.15
CA LYS A 77 -25.75 -1.95 -6.10
C LYS A 77 -26.34 -1.70 -7.48
N ALA A 78 -25.57 -1.18 -8.43
CA ALA A 78 -26.04 -0.82 -9.77
C ALA A 78 -26.18 -2.02 -10.70
N TYR A 79 -25.25 -2.97 -10.59
CA TYR A 79 -25.12 -4.07 -11.54
C TYR A 79 -25.55 -5.43 -10.99
N GLY A 80 -25.64 -5.58 -9.67
CA GLY A 80 -26.03 -6.82 -9.00
C GLY A 80 -25.16 -7.99 -9.43
N ASP A 81 -25.79 -9.12 -9.75
CA ASP A 81 -25.10 -10.36 -10.16
C ASP A 81 -24.30 -10.25 -11.47
N ARG A 82 -24.45 -9.15 -12.22
CA ARG A 82 -23.63 -8.89 -13.42
C ARG A 82 -22.22 -8.39 -13.09
N TYR A 83 -21.99 -7.96 -11.84
CA TYR A 83 -20.69 -7.54 -11.35
C TYR A 83 -20.11 -8.63 -10.44
N CYS A 84 -18.89 -9.06 -10.71
CA CYS A 84 -18.27 -10.21 -10.05
C CYS A 84 -16.77 -10.01 -9.82
N ILE A 85 -16.38 -8.91 -9.17
CA ILE A 85 -15.00 -8.74 -8.69
C ILE A 85 -14.86 -9.34 -7.30
N ASP A 86 -13.72 -9.97 -7.04
CA ASP A 86 -13.35 -10.42 -5.70
C ASP A 86 -12.98 -9.21 -4.83
N ARG A 87 -13.79 -8.94 -3.81
CA ARG A 87 -13.64 -7.76 -2.94
C ARG A 87 -12.35 -7.79 -2.12
N ASP A 88 -11.94 -8.96 -1.64
CA ASP A 88 -10.73 -9.10 -0.84
C ASP A 88 -9.48 -8.81 -1.69
N THR A 89 -9.48 -9.24 -2.96
CA THR A 89 -8.45 -8.95 -3.96
C THR A 89 -8.43 -7.46 -4.32
N LEU A 90 -9.59 -6.82 -4.47
CA LEU A 90 -9.67 -5.37 -4.67
C LEU A 90 -9.04 -4.60 -3.51
N ILE A 91 -9.37 -4.96 -2.27
CA ILE A 91 -8.83 -4.32 -1.06
C ILE A 91 -7.32 -4.57 -0.97
N ALA A 92 -6.86 -5.81 -1.15
CA ALA A 92 -5.44 -6.14 -1.16
C ALA A 92 -4.69 -5.34 -2.22
N GLY A 93 -5.22 -5.27 -3.44
CA GLY A 93 -4.65 -4.48 -4.53
C GLY A 93 -4.54 -2.99 -4.19
N ALA A 94 -5.58 -2.40 -3.59
CA ALA A 94 -5.57 -1.01 -3.17
C ALA A 94 -4.52 -0.72 -2.08
N LEU A 95 -4.35 -1.64 -1.13
CA LEU A 95 -3.35 -1.54 -0.06
C LEU A 95 -1.92 -1.74 -0.58
N LEU A 96 -1.74 -2.46 -1.68
CA LEU A 96 -0.43 -2.80 -2.22
C LEU A 96 0.04 -1.83 -3.30
N ALA A 97 -0.86 -1.23 -4.08
CA ALA A 97 -0.55 -0.49 -5.31
C ALA A 97 0.67 0.46 -5.22
N ASP A 98 0.81 1.17 -4.10
CA ASP A 98 1.90 2.12 -3.87
C ASP A 98 2.97 1.63 -2.87
N VAL A 99 2.89 0.41 -2.31
CA VAL A 99 3.83 -0.10 -1.28
C VAL A 99 5.28 -0.10 -1.74
N GLY A 100 5.51 -0.20 -3.06
CA GLY A 100 6.83 -0.08 -3.66
C GLY A 100 7.51 1.28 -3.42
N LYS A 101 6.78 2.32 -3.00
CA LYS A 101 7.35 3.62 -2.61
C LYS A 101 8.31 3.51 -1.42
N LEU A 102 8.10 2.52 -0.54
CA LEU A 102 9.03 2.22 0.55
C LEU A 102 10.43 1.84 0.05
N ILE A 103 10.53 1.36 -1.19
CA ILE A 103 11.80 1.00 -1.85
C ILE A 103 12.30 2.16 -2.74
N GLU A 104 11.40 3.04 -3.20
CA GLU A 104 11.77 4.23 -3.98
C GLU A 104 12.26 5.39 -3.11
N PHE A 105 11.85 5.45 -1.85
CA PHE A 105 12.20 6.53 -0.93
C PHE A 105 13.28 6.07 0.03
N HIS A 106 14.10 7.00 0.48
CA HIS A 106 15.05 6.81 1.58
C HIS A 106 15.12 8.11 2.40
N LYS A 107 15.31 7.97 3.72
CA LYS A 107 15.47 9.08 4.65
C LYS A 107 16.95 9.43 4.83
N GLU A 108 17.32 10.67 4.51
CA GLU A 108 18.66 11.21 4.74
C GLU A 108 18.57 12.36 5.76
N GLY A 109 18.77 12.04 7.05
CA GLY A 109 18.56 13.02 8.12
C GLY A 109 17.08 13.36 8.30
N SER A 110 16.73 14.63 8.13
CA SER A 110 15.34 15.11 8.15
C SER A 110 14.65 15.05 6.78
N ASP A 111 15.40 14.80 5.71
CA ASP A 111 14.91 14.92 4.35
C ASP A 111 14.58 13.55 3.74
N TYR A 112 13.58 13.53 2.87
CA TYR A 112 13.22 12.36 2.07
C TYR A 112 13.79 12.51 0.66
N LYS A 113 14.47 11.48 0.17
CA LYS A 113 15.08 11.45 -1.17
C LYS A 113 14.72 10.19 -1.94
N TRP A 114 14.89 10.25 -3.25
CA TRP A 114 14.80 9.08 -4.11
C TRP A 114 15.96 8.11 -3.83
N ALA A 115 15.63 6.86 -3.55
CA ALA A 115 16.58 5.76 -3.47
C ALA A 115 17.15 5.42 -4.87
N SER A 116 18.30 4.74 -4.91
CA SER A 116 18.93 4.34 -6.17
C SER A 116 18.03 3.46 -7.04
N MET A 117 17.16 2.65 -6.44
CA MET A 117 16.18 1.81 -7.16
C MET A 117 15.29 2.63 -8.11
N TYR A 118 14.94 3.86 -7.73
CA TYR A 118 14.08 4.74 -8.52
C TYR A 118 14.60 4.98 -9.94
N GLN A 119 15.91 4.91 -10.15
CA GLN A 119 16.56 5.07 -11.47
C GLN A 119 16.34 3.86 -12.40
N TYR A 120 16.04 2.68 -11.83
CA TYR A 120 15.93 1.42 -12.57
C TYR A 120 14.49 0.93 -12.66
N LEU A 121 13.79 0.89 -11.53
CA LEU A 121 12.43 0.38 -11.43
C LEU A 121 11.61 1.25 -10.49
N ARG A 122 10.41 1.60 -10.94
CA ARG A 122 9.47 2.37 -10.16
C ARG A 122 8.51 1.50 -9.35
N HIS A 123 7.86 2.08 -8.35
CA HIS A 123 6.95 1.40 -7.42
C HIS A 123 5.88 0.54 -8.09
N PRO A 124 5.31 0.89 -9.26
CA PRO A 124 4.33 0.02 -9.91
C PRO A 124 4.93 -1.31 -10.37
N PHE A 125 6.24 -1.38 -10.60
CA PHE A 125 6.93 -2.61 -10.97
C PHE A 125 7.52 -3.33 -9.77
N THR A 126 8.10 -2.61 -8.81
CA THR A 126 8.66 -3.23 -7.61
C THR A 126 7.57 -3.89 -6.77
N VAL A 127 6.37 -3.29 -6.67
CA VAL A 127 5.22 -3.94 -6.02
C VAL A 127 4.80 -5.21 -6.73
N VAL A 128 4.72 -5.20 -8.08
CA VAL A 128 4.33 -6.40 -8.84
C VAL A 128 5.32 -7.53 -8.60
N GLY A 129 6.62 -7.22 -8.57
CA GLY A 129 7.66 -8.21 -8.24
C GLY A 129 7.50 -8.81 -6.84
N LEU A 130 7.21 -7.98 -5.84
CA LEU A 130 6.95 -8.45 -4.47
C LEU A 130 5.66 -9.28 -4.37
N CYS A 131 4.56 -8.81 -4.98
CA CYS A 131 3.29 -9.52 -4.99
C CYS A 131 3.43 -10.89 -5.67
N PHE A 132 4.13 -10.94 -6.80
CA PHE A 132 4.44 -12.18 -7.50
C PHE A 132 5.25 -13.15 -6.62
N LYS A 133 6.30 -12.66 -5.94
CA LYS A 133 7.11 -13.46 -5.00
C LYS A 133 6.26 -14.08 -3.89
N HIS A 134 5.25 -13.37 -3.39
CA HIS A 134 4.35 -13.82 -2.32
C HIS A 134 3.08 -14.52 -2.82
N GLU A 135 3.02 -14.83 -4.12
CA GLU A 135 1.90 -15.52 -4.76
C GLU A 135 0.55 -14.83 -4.48
N ILE A 136 0.55 -13.50 -4.59
CA ILE A 136 -0.67 -12.69 -4.62
C ILE A 136 -1.24 -12.76 -6.06
N PRO A 137 -2.55 -13.04 -6.23
CA PRO A 137 -3.18 -13.24 -7.53
C PRO A 137 -3.14 -12.00 -8.44
#